data_AF-A0A3D3IW13-F1
#
_entry.id   AF-A0A3D3IW13-F1
#
_cell.length_a   1.000
_cell.length_b   1.000
_cell.length_c   1.000
_cell.angle_alpha   90.00
_cell.angle_beta   90.00
_cell.angle_gamma   90.00
#
_symmetry.space_group_name_H-M   'P 1'
#
loop_
_entity.id
_entity.type
_entity.pdbx_description
1 polymer ?
#
loop_
_entity_poly.entity_id
_entity_poly.type
_entity_poly.pdbx_seq_one_letter_code
_entity_poly.pdbx_strand_id
1 'polypeptide(L)' 'MSEVAARLAEIPTDKPIIVACRSGGRSAKVAVLLQEKGFQNISNLTGGILAWAELDGENACPI' A
#
# COMPACT_ATOMS: atom_id res chain seq x y z
N MET A 1 -8.04 10.47 -3.35
CA MET A 1 -7.69 10.04 -1.98
C MET A 1 -8.91 9.97 -1.06
N SER A 2 -10.02 10.59 -1.43
CA SER A 2 -11.25 10.68 -0.63
C SER A 2 -12.07 9.39 -0.57
N GLU A 3 -11.96 8.50 -1.55
CA GLU A 3 -12.81 7.29 -1.60
C GLU A 3 -12.31 6.14 -0.73
N VAL A 4 -11.01 6.06 -0.47
CA VAL A 4 -10.44 4.94 0.31
C VAL A 4 -11.00 4.92 1.72
N ALA A 5 -11.17 6.09 2.34
CA ALA A 5 -11.79 6.21 3.66
C ALA A 5 -13.27 5.79 3.68
N ALA A 6 -13.98 5.94 2.56
CA ALA A 6 -15.39 5.54 2.44
C ALA A 6 -15.56 4.04 2.13
N ARG A 7 -14.55 3.40 1.51
CA ARG A 7 -14.60 2.00 1.04
C ARG A 7 -13.72 1.05 1.86
N LEU A 8 -13.43 1.40 3.11
CA LEU A 8 -12.59 0.57 4.00
C LEU A 8 -13.13 -0.85 4.19
N ALA A 9 -14.46 -1.02 4.17
CA ALA A 9 -15.11 -2.32 4.34
C ALA A 9 -14.82 -3.33 3.22
N GLU A 10 -14.29 -2.88 2.07
CA GLU A 10 -13.94 -3.75 0.94
C GLU A 10 -12.52 -4.32 1.05
N ILE A 11 -11.72 -3.80 1.98
CA ILE A 11 -10.35 -4.23 2.17
C ILE A 11 -10.34 -5.47 3.08
N PRO A 12 -9.78 -6.60 2.65
CA PRO A 12 -9.68 -7.80 3.47
C PRO A 12 -8.75 -7.55 4.67
N THR A 13 -9.19 -7.94 5.86
CA THR A 13 -8.42 -7.81 7.11
C THR A 13 -7.63 -9.06 7.47
N ASP A 14 -7.88 -10.17 6.76
CA ASP A 14 -7.27 -11.49 6.98
C ASP A 14 -5.97 -11.69 6.20
N LYS A 15 -5.55 -10.71 5.39
CA LYS A 15 -4.42 -10.83 4.46
C LYS A 15 -3.45 -9.67 4.59
N PRO A 16 -2.16 -9.87 4.26
CA PRO A 16 -1.21 -8.78 4.12
C PRO A 16 -1.65 -7.78 3.06
N ILE A 17 -1.56 -6.50 3.37
CA ILE A 17 -1.97 -5.41 2.48
C ILE A 17 -0.73 -4.63 2.04
N ILE A 18 -0.47 -4.61 0.73
CA ILE A 18 0.57 -3.76 0.14
C ILE A 18 -0.11 -2.57 -0.53
N VAL A 19 0.19 -1.37 -0.07
CA VAL A 19 -0.33 -0.12 -0.64
C VAL A 19 0.73 0.49 -1.55
N ALA A 20 0.35 0.74 -2.80
CA ALA A 20 1.22 1.34 -3.81
C ALA A 20 0.55 2.53 -4.50
N CYS A 21 1.37 3.49 -4.93
CA CYS A 21 0.96 4.53 -5.86
C CYS A 21 2.08 4.74 -6.89
N ARG A 22 2.00 5.78 -7.73
CA ARG A 22 3.04 6.05 -8.73
C ARG A 22 4.46 6.11 -8.14
N SER A 23 4.66 6.85 -7.05
CA SER A 23 5.99 7.16 -6.46
C SER A 23 6.10 6.94 -4.94
N GLY A 24 5.13 6.26 -4.32
CA GLY A 24 5.11 5.96 -2.88
C GLY A 24 4.50 7.02 -1.95
N GLY A 25 4.41 8.30 -2.35
CA GLY A 25 3.97 9.37 -1.44
C GLY A 25 2.48 9.38 -1.06
N ARG A 26 1.58 8.97 -1.97
CA ARG A 26 0.14 8.91 -1.68
C ARG A 26 -0.23 7.62 -0.95
N SER A 27 0.42 6.52 -1.29
CA SER A 27 0.23 5.23 -0.64
C SER A 27 0.69 5.25 0.80
N ALA A 28 1.74 6.02 1.15
CA ALA A 28 2.14 6.20 2.55
C ALA A 28 1.01 6.81 3.41
N LYS A 29 0.30 7.82 2.90
CA LYS A 29 -0.84 8.44 3.61
C LYS A 29 -1.99 7.45 3.80
N VAL A 30 -2.25 6.60 2.81
CA VAL A 30 -3.27 5.56 2.89
C VAL A 30 -2.85 4.45 3.85
N ALA A 31 -1.58 4.06 3.87
CA ALA A 31 -1.07 3.07 4.81
C ALA A 31 -1.24 3.54 6.27
N VAL A 32 -0.94 4.80 6.56
CA VAL A 32 -1.20 5.42 7.88
C VAL A 32 -2.69 5.40 8.21
N LEU A 33 -3.55 5.81 7.27
CA LEU A 33 -5.00 5.76 7.46
C LEU A 33 -5.50 4.34 7.78
N LEU A 34 -4.98 3.32 7.10
CA LEU A 34 -5.35 1.92 7.36
C LEU A 34 -4.86 1.45 8.74
N GLN A 35 -3.64 1.84 9.15
CA GLN A 35 -3.13 1.56 10.49
C GLN A 35 -4.01 2.21 11.57
N GLU A 36 -4.39 3.47 11.40
CA GLU A 36 -5.31 4.17 12.31
C GLU A 36 -6.70 3.52 12.40
N LYS A 37 -7.11 2.82 11.33
CA LYS A 37 -8.38 2.09 11.29
C LYS A 37 -8.28 0.66 11.82
N GLY A 38 -7.12 0.25 12.31
CA GLY A 38 -6.91 -1.05 12.95
C GLY A 38 -6.61 -2.20 11.99
N PHE A 39 -6.34 -1.90 10.72
CA PHE A 39 -5.83 -2.91 9.79
C PHE A 39 -4.42 -3.33 10.23
N GLN A 40 -4.16 -4.63 10.18
CA GLN A 40 -2.88 -5.22 10.56
C GLN A 40 -2.11 -5.62 9.30
N ASN A 41 -0.79 -5.77 9.41
CA ASN A 41 0.04 -6.27 8.31
C ASN A 41 -0.02 -5.41 7.03
N ILE A 42 0.13 -4.09 7.19
CA ILE A 42 0.14 -3.12 6.08
C ILE A 42 1.58 -2.71 5.76
N SER A 43 1.95 -2.81 4.49
CA SER A 43 3.23 -2.33 3.97
C SER A 43 3.01 -1.29 2.88
N ASN A 44 3.84 -0.25 2.86
CA ASN A 44 3.85 0.73 1.78
C ASN A 44 5.00 0.43 0.83
N LEU A 45 4.70 0.35 -0.47
CA LEU A 45 5.71 0.14 -1.51
C LEU A 45 6.57 1.40 -1.69
N THR A 46 7.80 1.35 -1.19
CA THR A 46 8.78 2.44 -1.31
C THR A 46 9.15 2.66 -2.78
N GLY A 47 9.14 3.92 -3.23
CA GLY A 47 9.35 4.26 -4.64
C GLY A 47 8.14 3.99 -5.56
N GLY A 48 7.09 3.33 -5.04
CA GLY A 48 5.86 3.07 -5.77
C GLY A 48 6.04 2.11 -6.94
N ILE A 49 5.07 2.15 -7.86
CA ILE A 49 5.05 1.26 -9.04
C ILE A 49 6.23 1.57 -9.99
N LEU A 50 6.79 2.78 -9.95
CA LEU A 50 7.98 3.12 -10.74
C LEU A 50 9.19 2.30 -10.29
N ALA A 51 9.51 2.33 -8.99
CA ALA A 51 10.60 1.51 -8.46
C ALA A 51 10.34 0.01 -8.63
N TRP A 52 9.08 -0.41 -8.53
CA TRP A 52 8.68 -1.79 -8.80
C TRP A 52 8.94 -2.22 -10.24
N ALA A 53 8.65 -1.35 -11.20
CA ALA A 53 8.86 -1.62 -12.62
C ALA A 53 10.36 -1.65 -13.01
N GLU A 54 11.22 -1.04 -12.21
CA GLU A 54 12.68 -1.08 -12.38
C GLU A 54 13.32 -2.34 -11.80
N LEU A 55 12.60 -3.10 -10.98
CA LEU A 55 13.08 -4.35 -10.40
C LEU A 55 12.71 -5.52 -11.32
N ASP A 56 13.71 -6.09 -12.01
CA ASP A 56 13.53 -7.30 -12.81
C ASP A 56 13.09 -8.48 -11.92
N GLY A 57 11.86 -8.96 -12.17
CA GLY A 57 11.33 -10.32 -11.99
C GLY A 57 11.37 -11.03 -10.62
N GLU A 58 12.45 -10.92 -9.86
CA GLU A 58 12.79 -11.84 -8.76
C GLU A 58 12.85 -11.15 -7.39
N ASN A 59 13.04 -9.82 -7.37
CA ASN A 59 13.21 -9.02 -6.14
C ASN A 59 12.28 -7.81 -6.07
N ALA A 60 11.18 -7.83 -6.83
CA ALA A 60 10.34 -6.66 -7.07
C ALA A 60 9.69 -6.07 -5.80
N CYS A 61 9.65 -6.78 -4.69
CA CYS A 61 9.10 -6.28 -3.44
C CYS A 61 10.22 -6.01 -2.41
N PRO A 62 10.82 -4.80 -2.37
CA PRO A 62 11.62 -4.36 -1.25
C PRO A 62 10.64 -3.96 -0.13
N ILE A 63 10.01 -4.95 0.49
CA ILE A 63 9.26 -4.77 1.73
C ILE A 63 10.20 -4.62 2.92
#